data_AF-A0A242MBP4-F1
#
_entry.id   AF-A0A242MBP4-F1
#
_cell.length_a   1.000
_cell.length_b   1.000
_cell.length_c   1.000
_cell.angle_alpha   90.00
_cell.angle_beta   90.00
_cell.angle_gamma   90.00
#
_symmetry.space_group_name_H-M   'P 1'
#
loop_
_entity.id
_entity.type
_entity.pdbx_description
1 polymer ?
#
loop_
_entity_poly.entity_id
_entity_poly.type
_entity_poly.pdbx_seq_one_letter_code
_entity_poly.pdbx_strand_id
1 'polypeptide(L)'
;MEDVAREVGVGVGTLERWRSDVLSRPARERAWTAAARFDAVLTTAAMDEAAKSAWCRENGVYPQELAIWRQSATQALAKPEEARASPQQTQQDRRRIKELERELLRKDRALAETAALLVLSKKVAAIFRTGEDE
;
A
#
# COMPACT_ATOMS: atom_id res chain seq x y z
N MET A 1 14.83 -21.26 17.51
CA MET A 1 14.46 -22.70 17.58
C MET A 1 15.14 -23.37 18.76
N GLU A 2 16.40 -23.06 19.06
CA GLU A 2 17.12 -23.56 20.25
C GLU A 2 16.47 -23.15 21.57
N ASP A 3 15.99 -21.91 21.70
CA ASP A 3 15.33 -21.48 22.94
C ASP A 3 13.99 -22.19 23.16
N VAL A 4 13.19 -22.34 22.11
CA VAL A 4 11.93 -23.11 22.12
C VAL A 4 12.19 -24.60 22.38
N ALA A 5 13.26 -25.15 21.81
CA ALA A 5 13.69 -26.53 22.05
C ALA A 5 14.06 -26.77 23.52
N ARG A 6 14.78 -25.81 24.12
CA ARG A 6 15.19 -25.84 25.54
C ARG A 6 13.99 -25.68 26.48
N GLU A 7 13.05 -24.81 26.12
CA GLU A 7 11.83 -24.54 26.91
C GLU A 7 10.84 -25.70 26.88
N VAL A 8 10.64 -26.32 25.72
CA VAL A 8 9.66 -27.41 25.51
C VAL A 8 10.28 -28.80 25.74
N GLY A 9 11.62 -28.88 25.87
CA GLY A 9 12.34 -30.15 26.06
C GLY A 9 12.37 -31.05 24.81
N VAL A 10 12.18 -30.47 23.62
CA VAL A 10 12.13 -31.18 22.34
C VAL A 10 13.35 -30.81 21.50
N GLY A 11 14.05 -31.80 20.95
CA GLY A 11 15.24 -31.55 20.13
C GLY A 11 14.96 -30.66 18.90
N VAL A 12 15.90 -29.77 18.57
CA VAL A 12 15.77 -28.78 17.48
C VAL A 12 15.39 -29.44 16.15
N GLY A 13 16.00 -30.58 15.81
CA GLY A 13 15.70 -31.31 14.57
C GLY A 13 14.26 -31.83 14.51
N THR A 14 13.64 -32.17 15.64
CA THR A 14 12.23 -32.59 15.70
C THR A 14 11.31 -31.40 15.44
N LEU A 15 11.59 -30.24 16.05
CA LEU A 15 10.84 -29.02 15.81
C LEU A 15 10.94 -28.55 14.35
N GLU A 16 12.13 -28.64 13.75
CA GLU A 16 12.33 -28.32 12.33
C GLU A 16 11.56 -29.27 11.41
N ARG A 17 11.55 -30.57 11.75
CA ARG A 17 10.78 -31.57 11.02
C ARG A 17 9.29 -31.29 11.08
N TRP A 18 8.75 -30.95 12.25
CA TRP A 18 7.34 -30.56 12.40
C TRP A 18 7.01 -29.27 11.64
N ARG A 19 7.88 -28.27 11.70
CA ARG A 19 7.70 -27.04 10.93
C ARG A 19 7.66 -27.32 9.44
N SER A 20 8.58 -28.15 8.95
CA SER A 20 8.63 -28.58 7.55
C SER A 20 7.37 -29.35 7.15
N ASP A 21 6.88 -30.26 8.01
CA ASP A 21 5.67 -31.04 7.75
C ASP A 21 4.39 -30.16 7.73
N VAL A 22 4.34 -29.12 8.54
CA VAL A 22 3.23 -28.15 8.51
C VAL A 22 3.30 -27.27 7.26
N LEU A 23 4.50 -26.83 6.86
CA LEU A 23 4.70 -25.99 5.68
C LEU A 23 4.53 -26.76 4.35
N SER A 24 4.80 -28.07 4.33
CA SER A 24 4.66 -28.93 3.15
C SER A 24 3.21 -29.33 2.87
N ARG A 25 2.35 -29.29 3.89
CA ARG A 25 0.92 -29.49 3.71
C ARG A 25 0.37 -28.27 2.96
N PRO A 26 -0.33 -28.46 1.83
CA PRO A 26 -1.06 -27.35 1.23
C PRO A 26 -1.96 -26.78 2.33
N ALA A 27 -1.87 -25.47 2.55
CA ALA A 27 -2.78 -24.79 3.47
C ALA A 27 -4.18 -25.30 3.12
N ARG A 28 -4.92 -25.83 4.11
CA ARG A 28 -6.33 -26.12 3.90
C ARG A 28 -6.98 -24.78 3.60
N GLU A 29 -6.98 -24.38 2.33
CA GLU A 29 -7.68 -23.22 1.84
C GLU A 29 -9.16 -23.56 2.01
N ARG A 30 -9.65 -23.29 3.21
CA ARG A 30 -11.08 -23.19 3.42
C ARG A 30 -11.50 -22.04 2.53
N ALA A 31 -12.11 -22.37 1.39
CA ALA A 31 -12.58 -21.37 0.45
C ALA A 31 -13.54 -20.43 1.19
N TRP A 32 -13.07 -19.21 1.45
CA TRP A 32 -13.83 -18.21 2.20
C TRP A 32 -14.91 -17.61 1.30
N THR A 33 -16.11 -18.19 1.37
CA THR A 33 -17.30 -17.62 0.71
C THR A 33 -17.60 -16.22 1.25
N ALA A 34 -18.34 -15.41 0.51
CA ALA A 34 -18.72 -14.07 0.97
C ALA A 34 -19.49 -14.11 2.30
N ALA A 35 -20.40 -15.08 2.46
CA ALA A 35 -21.14 -15.30 3.69
C ALA A 35 -20.21 -15.66 4.86
N ALA A 36 -19.27 -16.61 4.66
CA ALA A 36 -18.34 -17.01 5.72
C ALA A 36 -17.43 -15.84 6.16
N ARG A 37 -16.99 -14.99 5.22
CA ARG A 37 -16.21 -13.78 5.56
C ARG A 37 -17.03 -12.79 6.37
N PHE A 38 -18.30 -12.61 6.03
CA PHE A 38 -19.19 -11.73 6.76
C PHE A 38 -19.47 -12.25 8.19
N ASP A 39 -19.75 -13.56 8.34
CA ASP A 39 -19.95 -14.20 9.65
C ASP A 39 -18.70 -14.11 10.52
N ALA A 40 -17.51 -14.25 9.92
CA ALA A 40 -16.23 -14.08 10.61
C ALA A 40 -16.05 -12.65 11.15
N VAL A 41 -16.38 -11.63 10.34
CA VAL A 41 -16.35 -10.23 10.76
C VAL A 41 -17.36 -9.97 11.89
N LEU A 42 -18.57 -10.52 11.78
CA LEU A 42 -19.61 -10.37 12.81
C LEU A 42 -19.19 -11.02 14.14
N THR A 43 -18.67 -12.25 14.08
CA THR A 43 -18.24 -13.02 15.25
C THR A 43 -17.09 -12.33 15.99
N THR A 44 -16.14 -11.77 15.25
CA THR A 44 -14.94 -11.11 15.82
C THR A 44 -15.16 -9.65 16.19
N ALA A 45 -16.32 -9.06 15.87
CA ALA A 45 -16.61 -7.64 16.10
C ALA A 45 -16.59 -7.24 17.58
N ALA A 46 -17.08 -8.11 18.47
CA ALA A 46 -17.16 -7.87 19.92
C ALA A 46 -15.95 -8.40 20.71
N MET A 47 -15.02 -9.08 20.04
CA MET A 47 -13.83 -9.64 20.68
C MET A 47 -12.78 -8.57 20.96
N ASP A 48 -11.95 -8.79 21.98
CA ASP A 48 -10.72 -8.03 22.17
C ASP A 48 -9.59 -8.54 21.25
N GLU A 49 -8.46 -7.85 21.20
CA GLU A 49 -7.37 -8.21 20.27
C GLU A 49 -6.75 -9.59 20.56
N ALA A 50 -6.73 -10.03 21.82
CA ALA A 50 -6.22 -11.33 22.21
C ALA A 50 -7.14 -12.46 21.72
N ALA A 51 -8.46 -12.32 21.94
CA ALA A 51 -9.46 -13.28 21.49
C ALA A 51 -9.56 -13.31 19.96
N LYS A 52 -9.52 -12.16 19.27
CA LYS A 52 -9.45 -12.11 17.80
C LYS A 52 -8.24 -12.87 17.27
N SER A 53 -7.07 -12.66 17.88
CA SER A 53 -5.83 -13.32 17.45
C SER A 53 -5.87 -14.82 17.68
N ALA A 54 -6.49 -15.30 18.77
CA ALA A 54 -6.71 -16.71 19.01
C ALA A 54 -7.68 -17.32 17.97
N TRP A 55 -8.82 -16.65 17.76
CA TRP A 55 -9.83 -17.07 16.78
C TRP A 55 -9.26 -17.14 15.35
N CYS A 56 -8.43 -16.16 14.97
CA CYS A 56 -7.70 -16.11 13.70
C CYS A 56 -6.85 -17.38 13.49
N ARG A 57 -6.07 -17.77 14.49
CA ARG A 57 -5.22 -18.97 14.44
C ARG A 57 -6.04 -20.26 14.33
N GLU A 58 -7.16 -20.34 15.04
CA GLU A 58 -8.05 -21.50 15.01
C GLU A 58 -8.76 -21.65 13.65
N ASN A 59 -9.13 -20.54 13.03
CA ASN A 59 -9.92 -20.51 11.79
C ASN A 59 -9.07 -20.37 10.52
N GLY A 60 -7.74 -20.22 10.65
CA GLY A 60 -6.82 -20.08 9.52
C GLY A 60 -7.00 -18.77 8.76
N VAL A 61 -7.25 -17.67 9.48
CA VAL A 61 -7.40 -16.31 8.94
C VAL A 61 -6.39 -15.40 9.61
N TYR A 62 -5.79 -14.48 8.86
CA TYR A 62 -4.94 -13.45 9.44
C TYR A 62 -5.76 -12.26 9.97
N PRO A 63 -5.39 -11.63 11.10
CA PRO A 63 -6.08 -10.44 11.61
C PRO A 63 -6.22 -9.32 10.58
N GLN A 64 -5.23 -9.18 9.69
CA GLN A 64 -5.25 -8.23 8.58
C GLN A 64 -6.35 -8.54 7.56
N GLU A 65 -6.62 -9.81 7.28
CA GLU A 65 -7.71 -10.22 6.36
C GLU A 65 -9.09 -9.87 6.96
N LEU A 66 -9.28 -10.11 8.26
CA LEU A 66 -10.50 -9.67 8.96
C LEU A 66 -10.69 -8.16 8.88
N ALA A 67 -9.61 -7.38 9.05
CA ALA A 67 -9.67 -5.93 8.94
C ALA A 67 -10.08 -5.48 7.52
N ILE A 68 -9.52 -6.11 6.48
CA ILE A 68 -9.87 -5.86 5.07
C ILE A 68 -11.34 -6.20 4.80
N TRP A 69 -11.82 -7.33 5.29
CA TRP A 69 -13.22 -7.73 5.09
C TRP A 69 -14.19 -6.79 5.81
N ARG A 70 -13.85 -6.36 7.03
CA ARG A 70 -14.63 -5.35 7.77
C ARG A 70 -14.68 -4.03 7.00
N GLN A 71 -13.54 -3.55 6.51
CA GLN A 71 -13.49 -2.31 5.74
C GLN A 71 -14.31 -2.40 4.45
N SER A 72 -14.18 -3.51 3.71
CA SER A 72 -14.95 -3.76 2.50
C SER A 72 -16.46 -3.77 2.78
N ALA A 73 -16.88 -4.42 3.87
CA ALA A 73 -18.28 -4.46 4.28
C ALA A 73 -18.80 -3.05 4.64
N THR A 74 -18.03 -2.28 5.41
CA THR A 74 -18.39 -0.89 5.74
C THR A 74 -18.50 -0.02 4.49
N GLN A 75 -17.56 -0.14 3.55
CA GLN A 75 -17.58 0.63 2.30
C GLN A 75 -18.77 0.25 1.41
N ALA A 76 -19.13 -1.03 1.33
CA ALA A 76 -20.28 -1.49 0.56
C ALA A 76 -21.62 -0.99 1.15
N LEU A 77 -21.68 -0.81 2.46
CA LEU A 77 -22.86 -0.31 3.19
C LEU A 77 -22.91 1.23 3.27
N ALA A 78 -21.79 1.92 3.03
CA ALA A 78 -21.71 3.37 3.07
C ALA A 78 -22.63 4.00 2.02
N LYS A 79 -23.38 5.02 2.41
CA LYS A 79 -24.18 5.79 1.45
C LYS A 79 -23.25 6.53 0.47
N PRO A 80 -23.70 6.86 -0.74
CA PRO A 80 -22.90 7.63 -1.70
C PRO A 80 -22.35 8.96 -1.15
N GLU A 81 -23.05 9.57 -0.19
CA GLU A 81 -22.62 10.79 0.50
C GLU A 81 -21.56 10.54 1.60
N GLU A 82 -21.49 9.32 2.13
CA GLU A 82 -20.48 8.89 3.12
C GLU A 82 -19.22 8.35 2.41
N ALA A 83 -19.37 7.79 1.21
CA ALA A 83 -18.29 7.24 0.40
C ALA A 83 -17.58 8.29 -0.48
N ARG A 84 -18.25 9.40 -0.83
CA ARG A 84 -17.65 10.51 -1.59
C ARG A 84 -17.26 11.63 -0.63
N ALA A 85 -16.05 12.16 -0.79
CA ALA A 85 -15.69 13.45 -0.21
C ALA A 85 -16.79 14.46 -0.56
N SER A 86 -17.17 15.30 0.41
CA SER A 86 -18.28 16.26 0.26
C SER A 86 -18.17 17.00 -1.09
N PRO A 87 -19.28 17.31 -1.78
CA PRO A 87 -19.24 18.06 -3.04
C PRO A 87 -18.38 19.34 -2.97
N GLN A 88 -18.31 19.99 -1.80
CA GLN A 88 -17.43 21.12 -1.54
C GLN A 88 -15.94 20.76 -1.57
N GLN A 89 -15.53 19.64 -0.96
CA GLN A 89 -14.15 19.17 -0.98
C GLN A 89 -13.72 18.82 -2.40
N THR A 90 -14.57 18.11 -3.14
CA THR A 90 -14.30 17.79 -4.56
C THR A 90 -14.15 19.06 -5.41
N GLN A 91 -14.93 20.12 -5.14
CA GLN A 91 -14.82 21.39 -5.85
C GLN A 91 -13.54 22.16 -5.48
N GLN A 92 -13.15 22.16 -4.20
CA GLN A 92 -11.89 22.75 -3.74
C GLN A 92 -10.68 22.03 -4.35
N ASP A 93 -10.68 20.71 -4.35
CA ASP A 93 -9.62 19.90 -4.95
C ASP A 93 -9.47 20.18 -6.44
N ARG A 94 -10.58 20.26 -7.17
CA ARG A 94 -10.57 20.63 -8.60
C ARG A 94 -10.00 22.02 -8.85
N ARG A 95 -10.29 23.00 -7.98
CA ARG A 95 -9.70 24.35 -8.09
C ARG A 95 -8.21 24.29 -7.83
N ARG A 96 -7.79 23.55 -6.81
CA ARG A 96 -6.38 23.39 -6.44
C ARG A 96 -5.57 22.72 -7.55
N ILE A 97 -6.10 21.67 -8.15
CA ILE A 97 -5.48 20.98 -9.29
C ILE A 97 -5.25 21.96 -10.45
N LYS A 98 -6.27 22.74 -10.83
CA LYS A 98 -6.15 23.73 -11.92
C LYS A 98 -5.13 24.83 -11.63
N GLU A 99 -5.02 25.26 -10.38
CA GLU A 99 -3.99 26.22 -9.97
C GLU A 99 -2.58 25.64 -10.10
N LEU A 100 -2.39 24.42 -9.59
CA LEU A 100 -1.11 23.73 -9.66
C LEU A 100 -0.69 23.46 -11.10
N GLU A 101 -1.61 23.04 -11.97
CA GLU A 101 -1.34 22.85 -13.41
C GLU A 101 -0.89 24.15 -14.09
N ARG A 102 -1.52 25.28 -13.77
CA ARG A 102 -1.12 26.58 -14.31
C ARG A 102 0.24 27.02 -13.81
N GLU A 103 0.54 26.79 -12.55
CA GLU A 103 1.83 27.11 -11.96
C GLU A 103 2.94 26.25 -12.58
N LEU A 104 2.67 24.95 -12.78
CA LEU A 104 3.57 24.02 -13.46
C LEU A 104 3.88 24.52 -14.88
N LEU A 105 2.86 24.83 -15.68
CA LEU A 105 3.04 25.33 -17.05
C LEU A 105 3.86 26.62 -17.13
N ARG A 106 3.68 27.54 -16.18
CA ARG A 106 4.48 28.78 -16.11
C ARG A 106 5.94 28.49 -15.77
N LYS A 107 6.18 27.58 -14.82
CA LYS A 107 7.53 27.16 -14.44
C LYS A 107 8.24 26.44 -15.59
N ASP A 108 7.55 25.53 -16.27
CA ASP A 108 8.09 24.81 -17.43
C ASP A 108 8.45 25.75 -18.58
N ARG A 109 7.63 26.79 -18.83
CA ARG A 109 7.94 27.82 -19.82
C ARG A 109 9.19 28.62 -19.44
N ALA A 110 9.29 29.07 -18.19
CA ALA A 110 10.47 29.78 -17.72
C ALA A 110 11.74 28.90 -17.80
N LEU A 111 11.62 27.62 -17.44
CA LEU A 111 12.69 26.63 -17.59
C LEU A 111 13.10 26.47 -19.06
N ALA A 112 12.15 26.35 -19.99
CA ALA A 112 12.42 26.25 -21.41
C ALA A 112 13.13 27.50 -21.97
N GLU A 113 12.69 28.69 -21.55
CA GLU A 113 13.33 29.96 -21.93
C GLU A 113 14.78 30.02 -21.42
N THR A 114 15.04 29.63 -20.17
CA THR A 114 16.43 29.57 -19.65
C THR A 114 17.29 28.53 -20.38
N ALA A 115 16.74 27.36 -20.70
CA ALA A 115 17.44 26.35 -21.47
C ALA A 115 17.79 26.85 -22.89
N ALA A 116 16.88 27.56 -23.54
CA ALA A 116 17.13 28.16 -24.86
C ALA A 116 18.26 29.20 -24.81
N LEU A 117 18.28 30.07 -23.79
CA LEU A 117 19.36 31.05 -23.59
C LEU A 117 20.72 30.36 -23.35
N LEU A 118 20.76 29.30 -22.54
CA LEU A 118 21.99 28.52 -22.32
C LEU A 118 22.50 27.87 -23.61
N VAL A 119 21.61 27.30 -24.41
CA VAL A 119 21.97 26.70 -25.71
C VAL A 119 22.51 27.76 -26.67
N LEU A 120 21.87 28.93 -26.75
CA LEU A 120 22.33 30.04 -27.58
C LEU A 120 23.71 30.55 -27.14
N SER A 121 23.91 30.76 -25.84
CA SER A 121 25.21 31.16 -25.28
C SER A 121 26.32 30.16 -25.63
N LYS A 122 26.04 28.86 -25.50
CA LYS A 122 26.98 27.79 -25.87
C LYS A 122 27.31 27.80 -27.36
N LYS A 123 26.32 27.99 -28.24
CA LYS A 123 26.52 28.08 -29.69
C LYS A 123 27.39 29.28 -30.08
N VAL A 124 27.13 30.45 -29.49
CA VAL A 124 27.93 31.66 -29.69
C VAL A 124 29.37 31.42 -29.26
N ALA A 125 29.59 30.91 -28.04
CA ALA A 125 30.94 30.59 -27.56
C ALA A 125 31.69 29.61 -28.47
N ALA A 126 31.00 28.63 -29.06
CA ALA A 126 31.62 27.68 -30.00
C ALA A 126 32.05 28.35 -31.31
N ILE A 127 31.26 29.28 -31.85
CA ILE A 127 31.59 30.03 -33.09
C ILE A 127 32.79 30.94 -32.86
N PHE A 128 32.87 31.61 -31.71
CA PHE A 128 33.98 32.54 -31.43
C PHE A 128 35.27 31.84 -30.99
N ARG A 129 35.21 30.68 -30.32
CA ARG A 129 36.40 29.87 -30.02
C ARG A 129 37.03 29.21 -31.24
N THR A 130 36.25 28.95 -32.29
CA THR A 130 36.81 28.39 -33.55
C THR A 130 37.62 29.41 -34.35
N GLY A 131 37.68 30.68 -33.95
CA GLY A 131 38.53 31.71 -34.56
C GLY A 131 39.77 32.12 -33.74
N GLU A 132 40.00 31.52 -32.57
CA GLU A 132 41.16 31.81 -31.71
C GLU A 132 42.25 30.72 -31.76
N ASP A 133 42.02 29.64 -32.53
CA ASP A 133 42.96 28.51 -32.72
C ASP A 133 43.65 28.52 -34.12
N GLU A 134 43.69 29.67 -34.82
CA GLU A 134 44.59 29.90 -35.98
C GLU A 134 45.76 30.83 -35.63
#